data_AF-A0A962D4K7-F1
#
_entry.id   AF-A0A962D4K7-F1
#
_cell.length_a   1.000
_cell.length_b   1.000
_cell.length_c   1.000
_cell.angle_alpha   90.00
_cell.angle_beta   90.00
_cell.angle_gamma   90.00
#
_symmetry.space_group_name_H-M   'P 1'
#
loop_
_entity.id
_entity.type
_entity.pdbx_description
1 polymer ?
#
loop_
_entity_poly.entity_id
_entity_poly.type
_entity_poly.pdbx_seq_one_letter_code
_entity_poly.pdbx_strand_id
1 'polypeptide(L)'
;MLEDRQGHVWVGTWTGGVGIHAPDDERFLRVGVSRAAAGLPTQAEASISQAAAGGYWLSLIDGGGLLRFDLQQGVLQRWEAVDPALQQATPLVSLSDADTLWVGTSNAGLLRLLSDGTVRHYPPRPEDPTLGPPGRMVQSLYTDPQGRLWLGTAGDGLAMLCRDCERFRHYRSDPEDVGSLSSASINDVLQTRDGRVWVALRRGGVNRHDPQTGRVERFRLRTADGDIEFSATALLEDRAGRLWVGTQGFGLLQLLRNEQGEFVGFRELNVRQGLPAESIGAMLEDAAGWLWVSTTAGLARVQPEQGRAESWRPFSRGRGEDYFVGSALADSDGRFLFGGVSGMTVFRPDEVLLTDAPPDAIPADIYVDQQSLPLLAAGATADRTQDLSLQLPHPQALLGVELATQPLLTSAPVRFAYRLDPQDDDWTLLPRNRRQVILSHLEAGQYTLKLRARFDEQENWGAISQIDLVVLPPWWRSQA
;
A
#
# COMPACT_ATOMS: atom_id res chain seq x y z
N MET A 1 -13.66 29.87 -7.31
CA MET A 1 -12.43 29.10 -7.06
C MET A 1 -11.61 29.90 -6.06
N LEU A 2 -11.08 29.26 -5.02
CA LEU A 2 -10.28 29.89 -3.98
C LEU A 2 -9.09 28.98 -3.65
N GLU A 3 -7.91 29.54 -3.46
CA GLU A 3 -6.73 28.82 -2.98
C GLU A 3 -6.52 29.16 -1.49
N ASP A 4 -6.33 28.16 -0.64
CA ASP A 4 -6.05 28.37 0.79
C ASP A 4 -4.56 28.51 1.09
N ARG A 5 -4.20 28.82 2.34
CA ARG A 5 -2.79 29.00 2.77
C ARG A 5 -1.95 27.71 2.66
N GLN A 6 -2.59 26.56 2.45
CA GLN A 6 -1.97 25.26 2.27
C GLN A 6 -1.90 24.87 0.77
N GLY A 7 -2.30 25.78 -0.13
CA GLY A 7 -2.29 25.56 -1.58
C GLY A 7 -3.47 24.72 -2.09
N HIS A 8 -4.45 24.40 -1.24
CA HIS A 8 -5.63 23.67 -1.71
C HIS A 8 -6.54 24.57 -2.53
N VAL A 9 -7.04 24.05 -3.66
CA VAL A 9 -7.96 24.75 -4.56
C VAL A 9 -9.39 24.30 -4.30
N TRP A 10 -10.22 25.23 -3.83
CA TRP A 10 -11.62 25.04 -3.52
C TRP A 10 -12.48 25.53 -4.68
N VAL A 11 -13.32 24.65 -5.23
CA VAL A 11 -14.21 24.92 -6.36
C VAL A 11 -15.67 24.78 -5.92
N GLY A 12 -16.35 25.91 -5.76
CA GLY A 12 -17.81 25.91 -5.62
C GLY A 12 -18.48 25.64 -6.96
N THR A 13 -19.43 24.71 -7.00
CA THR A 13 -20.27 24.42 -8.16
C THR A 13 -21.71 24.86 -7.89
N TRP A 14 -22.46 25.13 -8.96
CA TRP A 14 -23.84 25.63 -8.85
C TRP A 14 -24.80 24.62 -8.17
N THR A 15 -24.60 23.32 -8.37
CA THR A 15 -25.50 22.27 -7.89
C THR A 15 -24.79 21.10 -7.21
N GLY A 16 -23.48 20.93 -7.38
CA GLY A 16 -22.69 19.83 -6.84
C GLY A 16 -21.99 20.13 -5.51
N GLY A 17 -22.28 21.29 -4.89
CA GLY A 17 -21.62 21.73 -3.67
C GLY A 17 -20.20 22.22 -3.91
N VAL A 18 -19.30 21.96 -2.95
CA VAL A 18 -17.90 22.40 -2.97
C VAL A 18 -16.99 21.20 -3.24
N GLY A 19 -16.23 21.27 -4.33
CA GLY A 19 -15.09 20.39 -4.59
C GLY A 19 -13.81 21.00 -4.00
N ILE A 20 -12.90 20.14 -3.57
CA ILE A 20 -11.60 20.54 -3.04
C ILE A 20 -10.56 19.74 -3.81
N HIS A 21 -9.51 20.42 -4.23
CA HIS A 21 -8.33 19.84 -4.84
C HIS A 21 -7.15 20.12 -3.93
N ALA A 22 -6.54 19.07 -3.37
CA ALA A 22 -5.34 19.21 -2.58
C ALA A 22 -4.10 18.88 -3.43
N PRO A 23 -3.03 19.70 -3.44
CA PRO A 23 -1.80 19.38 -4.16
C PRO A 23 -1.19 18.04 -3.70
N ASP A 24 -1.42 17.66 -2.45
CA ASP A 24 -0.98 16.38 -1.89
C ASP A 24 -1.70 15.17 -2.53
N ASP A 25 -2.92 15.36 -3.04
CA ASP A 25 -3.66 14.32 -3.77
C ASP A 25 -3.06 14.07 -5.18
N GLU A 26 -2.30 15.02 -5.74
CA GLU A 26 -1.61 14.84 -7.04
C GLU A 26 -0.40 13.90 -6.95
N ARG A 27 0.11 13.64 -5.75
CA ARG A 27 1.29 12.78 -5.56
C ARG A 27 1.01 11.34 -5.96
N PHE A 28 -0.25 10.91 -5.89
CA PHE A 28 -0.70 9.59 -6.31
C PHE A 28 -1.65 9.71 -7.50
N LEU A 29 -1.08 9.66 -8.69
CA LEU A 29 -1.84 9.57 -9.93
C LEU A 29 -2.59 8.23 -9.98
N ARG A 30 -3.91 8.30 -10.21
CA ARG A 30 -4.76 7.12 -10.42
C ARG A 30 -5.14 6.97 -11.87
N VAL A 31 -4.68 5.88 -12.46
CA VAL A 31 -5.08 5.48 -13.81
C VAL A 31 -6.20 4.46 -13.68
N GLY A 32 -7.45 4.94 -13.79
CA GLY A 32 -8.66 4.12 -13.71
C GLY A 32 -9.22 3.72 -15.07
N VAL A 33 -10.31 2.95 -15.02
CA VAL A 33 -11.10 2.59 -16.22
C VAL A 33 -11.81 3.81 -16.76
N SER A 34 -11.63 4.13 -18.04
CA SER A 34 -12.37 5.20 -18.70
C SER A 34 -12.67 4.85 -20.16
N ARG A 35 -13.78 5.40 -20.65
CA ARG A 35 -14.12 5.37 -22.09
C ARG A 35 -13.31 6.40 -22.89
N ALA A 36 -12.62 7.32 -22.22
CA ALA A 36 -11.71 8.26 -22.86
C ALA A 36 -10.42 7.56 -23.30
N ALA A 37 -9.77 8.06 -24.36
CA ALA A 37 -8.55 7.49 -24.92
C ALA A 37 -7.41 7.30 -23.90
N ALA A 38 -7.38 8.14 -22.86
CA ALA A 38 -6.36 8.11 -21.81
C ALA A 38 -6.54 7.02 -20.74
N GLY A 39 -7.71 6.37 -20.65
CA GLY A 39 -8.01 5.42 -19.56
C GLY A 39 -7.86 3.95 -19.93
N LEU A 40 -7.89 3.09 -18.90
CA LEU A 40 -7.88 1.64 -19.09
C LEU A 40 -9.23 1.16 -19.64
N PRO A 41 -9.24 0.15 -20.53
CA PRO A 41 -10.47 -0.32 -21.17
C PRO A 41 -11.33 -1.22 -20.28
N THR A 42 -10.73 -1.88 -19.30
CA THR A 42 -11.40 -2.77 -18.35
C THR A 42 -10.86 -2.55 -16.94
N GLN A 43 -11.64 -2.93 -15.93
CA GLN A 43 -11.07 -3.18 -14.61
C GLN A 43 -10.08 -4.33 -14.79
N ALA A 44 -8.87 -4.16 -14.31
CA ALA A 44 -7.82 -5.07 -14.70
C ALA A 44 -6.90 -5.35 -13.54
N GLU A 45 -6.83 -6.62 -13.21
CA GLU A 45 -5.63 -7.21 -12.65
C GLU A 45 -4.55 -7.06 -13.71
N ALA A 46 -3.65 -6.10 -13.50
CA ALA A 46 -2.64 -5.72 -14.47
C ALA A 46 -1.28 -6.18 -13.98
N SER A 47 -0.58 -7.06 -14.71
CA SER A 47 0.89 -7.10 -14.58
C SER A 47 1.48 -5.94 -15.39
N ILE A 48 2.45 -5.24 -14.80
CA ILE A 48 3.06 -4.04 -15.37
C ILE A 48 4.52 -4.37 -15.66
N SER A 49 4.99 -4.11 -16.89
CA SER A 49 6.42 -4.17 -17.20
C SER A 49 6.87 -2.97 -18.04
N GLN A 50 8.11 -2.54 -17.83
CA GLN A 50 8.69 -1.40 -18.56
C GLN A 50 8.90 -1.76 -20.02
N ALA A 51 8.40 -0.97 -20.95
CA ALA A 51 8.65 -1.21 -22.36
C ALA A 51 9.98 -0.57 -22.83
N ALA A 52 10.75 -1.28 -23.66
CA ALA A 52 12.08 -0.82 -24.09
C ALA A 52 12.08 0.52 -24.86
N ALA A 53 11.04 0.79 -25.65
CA ALA A 53 10.87 2.05 -26.38
C ALA A 53 10.10 3.13 -25.58
N GLY A 54 10.08 3.03 -24.25
CA GLY A 54 9.31 3.92 -23.38
C GLY A 54 7.85 3.47 -23.20
N GLY A 55 7.25 3.92 -22.11
CA GLY A 55 5.94 3.49 -21.63
C GLY A 55 5.98 2.10 -20.98
N TYR A 56 4.82 1.44 -20.98
CA TYR A 56 4.57 0.22 -20.22
C TYR A 56 3.84 -0.81 -21.07
N TRP A 57 4.11 -2.08 -20.76
CA TRP A 57 3.23 -3.19 -21.12
C TRP A 57 2.33 -3.51 -19.93
N LEU A 58 1.03 -3.59 -20.21
CA LEU A 58 0.03 -4.00 -19.22
C LEU A 58 -0.62 -5.31 -19.69
N SER A 59 -0.56 -6.34 -18.86
CA SER A 59 -1.31 -7.58 -19.08
C SER A 59 -2.58 -7.52 -18.26
N LEU A 60 -3.71 -7.25 -18.90
CA LEU A 60 -5.01 -7.10 -18.23
C LEU A 60 -5.80 -8.41 -18.29
N ILE A 61 -6.21 -8.91 -17.12
CA ILE A 61 -7.14 -10.04 -17.02
C ILE A 61 -8.56 -9.60 -17.45
N ASP A 62 -9.47 -10.56 -17.65
CA ASP A 62 -10.89 -10.37 -18.00
C ASP A 62 -11.15 -9.68 -19.35
N GLY A 63 -10.35 -10.04 -20.35
CA GLY A 63 -10.54 -9.64 -21.74
C GLY A 63 -9.92 -8.30 -22.12
N GLY A 64 -9.14 -7.68 -21.21
CA GLY A 64 -8.37 -6.47 -21.51
C GLY A 64 -7.12 -6.76 -22.37
N GLY A 65 -6.57 -7.98 -22.29
CA GLY A 65 -5.47 -8.43 -23.15
C GLY A 65 -4.14 -7.77 -22.82
N LEU A 66 -3.21 -7.79 -23.79
CA LEU A 66 -1.90 -7.16 -23.65
C LEU A 66 -1.91 -5.77 -24.30
N LEU A 67 -1.57 -4.75 -23.53
CA LEU A 67 -1.62 -3.35 -23.95
C LEU A 67 -0.26 -2.68 -23.88
N ARG A 68 0.01 -1.82 -24.86
CA ARG A 68 1.04 -0.78 -24.78
C ARG A 68 0.41 0.48 -24.21
N PHE A 69 0.98 1.01 -23.14
CA PHE A 69 0.43 2.13 -22.39
C PHE A 69 1.49 3.21 -22.15
N ASP A 70 1.08 4.46 -22.18
CA ASP A 70 1.87 5.63 -21.79
C ASP A 70 1.07 6.48 -20.81
N LEU A 71 1.73 7.05 -19.79
CA LEU A 71 1.02 7.78 -18.73
C LEU A 71 0.37 9.07 -19.22
N GLN A 72 0.89 9.69 -20.29
CA GLN A 72 0.35 10.93 -20.85
C GLN A 72 -0.65 10.65 -21.97
N GLN A 73 -0.35 9.68 -22.83
CA GLN A 73 -1.15 9.39 -24.03
C GLN A 73 -2.22 8.32 -23.81
N GLY A 74 -2.10 7.51 -22.74
CA GLY A 74 -2.99 6.40 -22.46
C GLY A 74 -2.65 5.13 -23.25
N VAL A 75 -3.68 4.45 -23.74
CA VAL A 75 -3.50 3.21 -24.50
C VAL A 75 -2.96 3.53 -25.90
N LEU A 76 -1.69 3.19 -26.13
CA LEU A 76 -1.01 3.39 -27.41
C LEU A 76 -1.37 2.30 -28.41
N GLN A 77 -1.42 1.05 -27.94
CA GLN A 77 -1.65 -0.11 -28.80
C GLN A 77 -2.29 -1.24 -27.99
N ARG A 78 -3.17 -2.00 -28.64
CA ARG A 78 -3.59 -3.32 -28.15
C ARG A 78 -2.90 -4.38 -28.97
N TRP A 79 -2.29 -5.35 -28.30
CA TRP A 79 -1.74 -6.50 -29.00
C TRP A 79 -2.87 -7.48 -29.31
N GLU A 80 -2.93 -7.89 -30.57
CA GLU A 80 -3.81 -8.95 -31.05
C GLU A 80 -2.94 -9.98 -31.76
N ALA A 81 -3.14 -11.25 -31.42
CA ALA A 81 -2.42 -12.33 -32.08
C ALA A 81 -2.89 -12.47 -33.54
N VAL A 82 -1.94 -12.48 -34.47
CA VAL A 82 -2.22 -12.79 -35.89
C VAL A 82 -2.68 -14.24 -36.04
N ASP A 83 -2.06 -15.16 -35.28
CA ASP A 83 -2.46 -16.56 -35.24
C ASP A 83 -3.82 -16.72 -34.54
N PRO A 84 -4.87 -17.21 -35.22
CA PRO A 84 -6.18 -17.45 -34.61
C PRO A 84 -6.13 -18.38 -33.40
N ALA A 85 -5.18 -19.31 -33.33
CA ALA A 85 -5.02 -20.21 -32.19
C ALA A 85 -4.59 -19.47 -30.92
N LEU A 86 -3.94 -18.31 -31.06
CA LEU A 86 -3.47 -17.48 -29.96
C LEU A 86 -4.39 -16.30 -29.64
N GLN A 87 -5.43 -16.05 -30.44
CA GLN A 87 -6.43 -15.01 -30.16
C GLN A 87 -7.21 -15.28 -28.86
N GLN A 88 -7.29 -16.54 -28.43
CA GLN A 88 -7.90 -16.93 -27.16
C GLN A 88 -6.90 -16.96 -25.99
N ALA A 89 -5.62 -16.70 -26.23
CA ALA A 89 -4.63 -16.65 -25.16
C ALA A 89 -4.89 -15.42 -24.29
N THR A 90 -5.02 -15.62 -22.98
CA THR A 90 -5.28 -14.53 -22.03
C THR A 90 -3.99 -14.18 -21.30
N PRO A 91 -3.35 -13.03 -21.58
CA PRO A 91 -2.17 -12.57 -20.86
C PRO A 91 -2.44 -12.42 -19.36
N LEU A 92 -1.50 -12.87 -18.54
CA LEU A 92 -1.58 -12.83 -17.08
C LEU A 92 -0.40 -12.03 -16.49
N VAL A 93 0.81 -12.30 -16.98
CA VAL A 93 2.04 -11.65 -16.53
C VAL A 93 2.91 -11.29 -17.74
N SER A 94 3.60 -10.17 -17.68
CA SER A 94 4.56 -9.78 -18.72
C SER A 94 5.90 -9.40 -18.13
N LEU A 95 6.96 -9.72 -18.87
CA LEU A 95 8.33 -9.34 -18.54
C LEU A 95 9.04 -8.88 -19.80
N SER A 96 9.48 -7.63 -19.81
CA SER A 96 10.30 -7.07 -20.87
C SER A 96 11.77 -7.32 -20.58
N ASP A 97 12.49 -7.87 -21.55
CA ASP A 97 13.94 -8.10 -21.52
C ASP A 97 14.54 -7.67 -22.86
N ALA A 98 15.16 -6.48 -22.87
CA ALA A 98 15.68 -5.82 -24.06
C ALA A 98 14.66 -5.79 -25.22
N ASP A 99 14.95 -6.51 -26.31
CA ASP A 99 14.11 -6.57 -27.52
C ASP A 99 13.02 -7.66 -27.47
N THR A 100 12.88 -8.35 -26.34
CA THR A 100 11.91 -9.42 -26.14
C THR A 100 10.90 -9.06 -25.07
N LEU A 101 9.63 -9.36 -25.34
CA LEU A 101 8.57 -9.38 -24.34
C LEU A 101 8.13 -10.83 -24.11
N TRP A 102 8.32 -11.31 -22.88
CA TRP A 102 7.78 -12.58 -22.43
C TRP A 102 6.40 -12.36 -21.84
N VAL A 103 5.44 -13.22 -22.19
CA VAL A 103 4.06 -13.12 -21.72
C VAL A 103 3.62 -14.48 -21.22
N GLY A 104 3.41 -14.57 -19.91
CA GLY A 104 2.74 -15.70 -19.29
C GLY A 104 1.23 -15.56 -19.47
N THR A 105 0.56 -16.65 -19.79
CA THR A 105 -0.89 -16.67 -20.06
C THR A 105 -1.62 -17.54 -19.06
N SER A 106 -2.92 -17.32 -18.88
CA SER A 106 -3.73 -18.15 -17.98
C SER A 106 -4.08 -19.52 -18.58
N ASN A 107 -4.02 -19.68 -19.90
CA ASN A 107 -4.56 -20.84 -20.61
C ASN A 107 -3.69 -21.42 -21.74
N ALA A 108 -2.66 -20.72 -22.22
CA ALA A 108 -1.90 -21.08 -23.41
C ALA A 108 -0.42 -21.40 -23.13
N GLY A 109 0.07 -21.26 -21.90
CA GLY A 109 1.50 -21.39 -21.57
C GLY A 109 2.22 -20.05 -21.70
N LEU A 110 3.39 -20.08 -22.35
CA LEU A 110 4.29 -18.93 -22.48
C LEU A 110 4.33 -18.44 -23.93
N LEU A 111 4.30 -17.12 -24.11
CA LEU A 111 4.55 -16.46 -25.39
C LEU A 111 5.84 -15.64 -25.31
N ARG A 112 6.56 -15.58 -26.41
CA ARG A 112 7.71 -14.70 -26.62
C ARG A 112 7.44 -13.83 -27.83
N LEU A 113 7.27 -12.54 -27.60
CA LEU A 113 7.06 -11.53 -28.62
C LEU A 113 8.40 -10.84 -28.87
N LEU A 114 8.83 -10.83 -30.13
CA LEU A 114 10.04 -10.13 -30.58
C LEU A 114 9.67 -8.76 -31.15
N SER A 115 10.63 -7.84 -31.14
CA SER A 115 10.48 -6.47 -31.66
C SER A 115 10.11 -6.41 -33.15
N ASP A 116 10.43 -7.45 -33.94
CA ASP A 116 10.04 -7.59 -35.34
C ASP A 116 8.59 -8.06 -35.53
N GLY A 117 7.85 -8.30 -34.44
CA GLY A 117 6.47 -8.79 -34.44
C GLY A 117 6.36 -10.31 -34.44
N THR A 118 7.46 -11.05 -34.51
CA THR A 118 7.45 -12.51 -34.43
C THR A 118 6.96 -12.96 -33.06
N VAL A 119 6.00 -13.88 -33.05
CA VAL A 119 5.47 -14.51 -31.84
C VAL A 119 5.90 -15.97 -31.81
N ARG A 120 6.61 -16.38 -30.75
CA ARG A 120 6.88 -17.80 -30.48
C ARG A 120 6.00 -18.26 -29.33
N HIS A 121 5.33 -19.38 -29.55
CA HIS A 121 4.44 -20.02 -28.57
C HIS A 121 5.08 -21.26 -27.97
N TYR A 122 5.09 -21.34 -26.64
CA TYR A 122 5.55 -22.48 -25.87
C TYR A 122 4.36 -23.05 -25.07
N PRO A 123 3.59 -23.98 -25.64
CA PRO A 123 2.59 -24.73 -24.88
C PRO A 123 3.26 -25.81 -24.04
N PRO A 124 2.63 -26.30 -22.96
CA PRO A 124 3.08 -27.51 -22.27
C PRO A 124 3.10 -28.71 -23.22
N ARG A 125 4.15 -29.53 -23.10
CA ARG A 125 4.41 -30.67 -23.98
C ARG A 125 4.51 -31.95 -23.15
N PRO A 126 3.43 -32.73 -22.98
CA PRO A 126 3.47 -33.96 -22.19
C PRO A 126 4.46 -35.00 -22.75
N GLU A 127 4.59 -35.08 -24.07
CA GLU A 127 5.47 -36.04 -24.78
C GLU A 127 6.97 -35.72 -24.62
N ASP A 128 7.32 -34.43 -24.60
CA ASP A 128 8.67 -33.95 -24.27
C ASP A 128 8.55 -32.68 -23.42
N PRO A 129 8.50 -32.84 -22.07
CA PRO A 129 8.31 -31.72 -21.15
C PRO A 129 9.38 -30.64 -21.28
N THR A 130 10.56 -30.97 -21.83
CA THR A 130 11.66 -30.00 -21.96
C THR A 130 11.39 -28.96 -23.05
N LEU A 131 10.39 -29.13 -23.92
CA LEU A 131 10.08 -28.20 -25.01
C LEU A 131 9.06 -27.11 -24.63
N GLY A 132 8.62 -27.06 -23.38
CA GLY A 132 7.64 -26.06 -22.94
C GLY A 132 7.62 -25.82 -21.43
N PRO A 133 6.77 -24.88 -20.97
CA PRO A 133 6.51 -24.71 -19.55
C PRO A 133 5.83 -25.96 -18.99
N PRO A 134 5.94 -26.20 -17.66
CA PRO A 134 5.35 -27.39 -17.05
C PRO A 134 3.82 -27.33 -17.02
N GLY A 135 3.26 -26.12 -17.08
CA GLY A 135 1.82 -25.85 -16.96
C GLY A 135 1.32 -24.80 -17.94
N ARG A 136 0.00 -24.81 -18.18
CA ARG A 136 -0.64 -23.84 -19.08
C ARG A 136 -0.79 -22.45 -18.47
N MET A 137 -0.98 -22.39 -17.14
CA MET A 137 -1.15 -21.14 -16.42
C MET A 137 0.20 -20.67 -15.87
N VAL A 138 0.83 -19.75 -16.60
CA VAL A 138 2.11 -19.13 -16.23
C VAL A 138 1.81 -17.79 -15.55
N GLN A 139 2.13 -17.67 -14.26
CA GLN A 139 1.68 -16.55 -13.42
C GLN A 139 2.82 -15.68 -12.88
N SER A 140 4.07 -16.15 -12.93
CA SER A 140 5.24 -15.36 -12.56
C SER A 140 6.35 -15.54 -13.59
N LEU A 141 7.06 -14.44 -13.86
CA LEU A 141 8.20 -14.38 -14.75
C LEU A 141 9.29 -13.57 -14.07
N TYR A 142 10.52 -14.05 -14.15
CA TYR A 142 11.69 -13.39 -13.61
C TYR A 142 12.89 -13.64 -14.51
N THR A 143 13.68 -12.61 -14.81
CA THR A 143 14.95 -12.78 -15.51
C THR A 143 16.07 -12.54 -14.51
N ASP A 144 16.94 -13.53 -14.36
CA ASP A 144 18.08 -13.40 -13.47
C ASP A 144 19.23 -12.60 -14.10
N PRO A 145 20.23 -12.15 -13.31
CA PRO A 145 21.41 -11.45 -13.82
C PRO A 145 22.22 -12.18 -14.90
N GLN A 146 22.03 -13.49 -15.10
CA GLN A 146 22.67 -14.25 -16.19
C GLN A 146 21.80 -14.30 -17.47
N GLY A 147 20.66 -13.61 -17.48
CA GLY A 147 19.72 -13.59 -18.60
C GLY A 147 18.92 -14.89 -18.73
N ARG A 148 18.81 -15.69 -17.66
CA ARG A 148 17.97 -16.90 -17.68
C ARG A 148 16.56 -16.51 -17.27
N LEU A 149 15.59 -16.96 -18.05
CA LEU A 149 14.17 -16.78 -17.75
C LEU A 149 13.73 -17.86 -16.77
N TRP A 150 13.26 -17.43 -15.61
CA TRP A 150 12.52 -18.24 -14.66
C TRP A 150 11.03 -17.97 -14.83
N LEU A 151 10.23 -19.03 -14.81
CA LEU A 151 8.78 -18.94 -14.88
C LEU A 151 8.12 -19.86 -13.87
N GLY A 152 7.16 -19.31 -13.14
CA GLY A 152 6.34 -20.05 -12.19
C GLY A 152 4.95 -20.31 -12.75
N THR A 153 4.43 -21.50 -12.48
CA THR A 153 3.06 -21.86 -12.85
C THR A 153 2.15 -21.94 -11.63
N ALA A 154 0.86 -21.89 -11.86
CA ALA A 154 -0.12 -21.93 -10.78
C ALA A 154 -0.27 -23.29 -10.09
N GLY A 155 0.22 -24.38 -10.69
CA GLY A 155 0.08 -25.72 -10.12
C GLY A 155 1.00 -26.79 -10.68
N ASP A 156 1.90 -26.48 -11.61
CA ASP A 156 2.74 -27.47 -12.30
C ASP A 156 4.24 -27.28 -12.00
N GLY A 157 4.59 -26.37 -11.09
CA GLY A 157 5.94 -26.10 -10.63
C GLY A 157 6.63 -24.95 -11.37
N LEU A 158 7.95 -24.97 -11.29
CA LEU A 158 8.85 -23.91 -11.76
C LEU A 158 9.63 -24.42 -12.97
N ALA A 159 9.93 -23.54 -13.92
CA ALA A 159 10.87 -23.84 -14.99
C ALA A 159 11.86 -22.71 -15.23
N MET A 160 13.00 -23.08 -15.80
CA MET A 160 14.06 -22.16 -16.20
C MET A 160 14.47 -22.43 -17.64
N LEU A 161 14.57 -21.37 -18.43
CA LEU A 161 15.05 -21.37 -19.80
C LEU A 161 16.30 -20.49 -19.85
N CYS A 162 17.45 -21.07 -20.20
CA CYS A 162 18.66 -20.26 -20.39
C CYS A 162 18.54 -19.40 -21.65
N ARG A 163 19.29 -18.29 -21.70
CA ARG A 163 19.24 -17.29 -22.79
C ARG A 163 19.31 -17.89 -24.20
N ASP A 164 20.19 -18.87 -24.37
CA ASP A 164 20.47 -19.51 -25.67
C ASP A 164 19.95 -20.95 -25.75
N CYS A 165 19.11 -21.36 -24.78
CA CYS A 165 18.53 -22.69 -24.73
C CYS A 165 17.22 -22.75 -25.52
N GLU A 166 16.95 -23.90 -26.12
CA GLU A 166 15.61 -24.24 -26.64
C GLU A 166 14.82 -25.11 -25.66
N ARG A 167 15.46 -25.59 -24.59
CA ARG A 167 14.88 -26.53 -23.63
C ARG A 167 14.76 -25.94 -22.24
N PHE A 168 13.62 -26.18 -21.63
CA PHE A 168 13.29 -25.84 -20.25
C PHE A 168 13.83 -26.90 -19.29
N ARG A 169 14.39 -26.42 -18.18
CA ARG A 169 14.65 -27.25 -16.99
C ARG A 169 13.51 -27.06 -16.01
N HIS A 170 12.86 -28.15 -15.62
CA HIS A 170 11.74 -28.12 -14.68
C HIS A 170 12.19 -28.45 -13.26
N TYR A 171 11.56 -27.79 -12.29
CA TYR A 171 11.69 -28.04 -10.87
C TYR A 171 10.29 -28.33 -10.33
N ARG A 172 10.09 -29.57 -9.89
CA ARG A 172 8.78 -30.08 -9.48
C ARG A 172 8.65 -30.11 -7.97
N SER A 173 7.40 -30.18 -7.52
CA SER A 173 7.08 -30.55 -6.17
C SER A 173 6.89 -32.06 -6.09
N ASP A 174 7.55 -32.67 -5.12
CA ASP A 174 7.37 -34.08 -4.75
C ASP A 174 7.22 -34.15 -3.22
N PRO A 175 6.04 -34.58 -2.72
CA PRO A 175 5.81 -34.74 -1.29
C PRO A 175 6.78 -35.71 -0.60
N GLU A 176 7.31 -36.69 -1.34
CA GLU A 176 8.21 -37.73 -0.83
C GLU A 176 9.68 -37.29 -0.85
N ASP A 177 10.03 -36.30 -1.68
CA ASP A 177 11.39 -35.75 -1.76
C ASP A 177 11.49 -34.39 -1.06
N VAL A 178 12.12 -34.37 0.12
CA VAL A 178 12.38 -33.15 0.89
C VAL A 178 13.31 -32.16 0.17
N GLY A 179 14.08 -32.62 -0.82
CA GLY A 179 14.94 -31.82 -1.70
C GLY A 179 14.22 -31.24 -2.92
N SER A 180 12.91 -31.46 -3.06
CA SER A 180 12.06 -30.87 -4.10
C SER A 180 11.28 -29.65 -3.58
N LEU A 181 10.54 -28.98 -4.47
CA LEU A 181 9.67 -27.88 -4.06
C LEU A 181 8.54 -28.38 -3.12
N SER A 182 8.22 -27.61 -2.09
CA SER A 182 7.15 -27.88 -1.13
C SER A 182 5.74 -27.69 -1.69
N SER A 183 5.60 -26.99 -2.81
CA SER A 183 4.35 -26.78 -3.53
C SER A 183 4.64 -26.56 -5.00
N ALA A 184 3.71 -26.95 -5.87
CA ALA A 184 3.80 -26.73 -7.31
C ALA A 184 3.21 -25.38 -7.77
N SER A 185 2.63 -24.61 -6.83
CA SER A 185 2.01 -23.32 -7.11
C SER A 185 2.96 -22.18 -6.77
N ILE A 186 3.52 -21.55 -7.81
CA ILE A 186 4.65 -20.61 -7.72
C ILE A 186 4.17 -19.18 -7.88
N ASN A 187 4.15 -18.40 -6.81
CA ASN A 187 3.68 -17.02 -6.85
C ASN A 187 4.76 -16.03 -7.30
N ASP A 188 6.01 -16.23 -6.88
CA ASP A 188 7.11 -15.32 -7.22
C ASP A 188 8.47 -16.04 -7.20
N VAL A 189 9.44 -15.48 -7.92
CA VAL A 189 10.80 -16.02 -8.06
C VAL A 189 11.80 -14.87 -8.04
N LEU A 190 12.87 -15.03 -7.25
CA LEU A 190 13.92 -14.03 -7.10
C LEU A 190 15.29 -14.70 -7.01
N GLN A 191 16.29 -14.25 -7.76
CA GLN A 191 17.69 -14.61 -7.47
C GLN A 191 18.29 -13.55 -6.54
N THR A 192 18.75 -13.98 -5.37
CA THR A 192 19.48 -13.11 -4.44
C THR A 192 20.91 -12.87 -4.90
N ARG A 193 21.56 -11.81 -4.40
CA ARG A 193 22.94 -11.41 -4.78
C ARG A 193 23.99 -12.48 -4.53
N ASP A 194 23.72 -13.41 -3.62
CA ASP A 194 24.54 -14.59 -3.34
C ASP A 194 24.37 -15.73 -4.37
N GLY A 195 23.57 -15.52 -5.42
CA GLY A 195 23.32 -16.45 -6.52
C GLY A 195 22.22 -17.48 -6.24
N ARG A 196 21.61 -17.49 -5.05
CA ARG A 196 20.55 -18.44 -4.68
C ARG A 196 19.21 -18.01 -5.25
N VAL A 197 18.39 -18.97 -5.66
CA VAL A 197 17.06 -18.73 -6.23
C VAL A 197 16.01 -18.99 -5.16
N TRP A 198 15.26 -17.96 -4.81
CA TRP A 198 14.16 -18.01 -3.87
C TRP A 198 12.84 -18.11 -4.61
N VAL A 199 11.94 -18.92 -4.08
CA VAL A 199 10.66 -19.25 -4.70
C VAL A 199 9.57 -19.07 -3.66
N ALA A 200 8.65 -18.15 -3.90
CA ALA A 200 7.46 -17.94 -3.08
C ALA A 200 6.35 -18.87 -3.56
N LEU A 201 5.76 -19.59 -2.61
CA LEU A 201 4.87 -20.70 -2.91
C LEU A 201 3.51 -20.51 -2.25
N ARG A 202 2.44 -20.81 -3.00
CA ARG A 202 1.10 -20.87 -2.43
C ARG A 202 1.01 -22.13 -1.56
N ARG A 203 0.66 -21.93 -0.28
CA ARG A 203 0.60 -22.97 0.76
C ARG A 203 1.89 -23.80 0.90
N GLY A 204 3.03 -23.27 0.48
CA GLY A 204 4.32 -23.95 0.54
C GLY A 204 5.41 -23.16 1.26
N GLY A 205 5.08 -21.97 1.76
CA GLY A 205 6.03 -21.03 2.33
C GLY A 205 7.01 -20.50 1.29
N VAL A 206 8.29 -20.50 1.63
CA VAL A 206 9.37 -20.07 0.75
C VAL A 206 10.39 -21.18 0.62
N ASN A 207 10.86 -21.43 -0.59
CA ASN A 207 11.97 -22.35 -0.84
C ASN A 207 13.18 -21.61 -1.39
N ARG A 208 14.36 -22.11 -1.06
CA ARG A 208 15.64 -21.68 -1.62
C ARG A 208 16.24 -22.82 -2.41
N HIS A 209 16.39 -22.61 -3.70
CA HIS A 209 17.11 -23.50 -4.60
C HIS A 209 18.53 -22.96 -4.80
N ASP A 210 19.52 -23.81 -4.54
CA ASP A 210 20.91 -23.54 -4.86
C ASP A 210 21.23 -24.08 -6.27
N PRO A 211 21.48 -23.22 -7.27
CA PRO A 211 21.74 -23.67 -8.63
C PRO A 211 23.03 -24.49 -8.78
N GLN A 212 23.99 -24.37 -7.86
CA GLN A 212 25.27 -25.09 -7.92
C GLN A 212 25.13 -26.52 -7.42
N THR A 213 24.41 -26.70 -6.30
CA THR A 213 24.24 -28.02 -5.67
C THR A 213 22.95 -28.71 -6.10
N GLY A 214 22.00 -27.97 -6.69
CA GLY A 214 20.66 -28.45 -7.02
C GLY A 214 19.75 -28.67 -5.80
N ARG A 215 20.23 -28.34 -4.59
CA ARG A 215 19.50 -28.58 -3.35
C ARG A 215 18.40 -27.55 -3.16
N VAL A 216 17.21 -28.00 -2.79
CA VAL A 216 16.12 -27.15 -2.29
C VAL A 216 16.11 -27.21 -0.76
N GLU A 217 15.98 -26.05 -0.14
CA GLU A 217 15.73 -25.89 1.28
C GLU A 217 14.39 -25.19 1.49
N ARG A 218 13.60 -25.69 2.43
CA ARG A 218 12.23 -25.23 2.71
C ARG A 218 12.20 -24.40 3.98
N PHE A 219 11.66 -23.18 3.92
CA PHE A 219 11.56 -22.24 5.04
C PHE A 219 10.10 -22.16 5.50
N ARG A 220 9.87 -22.57 6.74
CA ARG A 220 8.54 -22.56 7.38
C ARG A 220 8.46 -21.48 8.46
N LEU A 221 7.24 -21.02 8.72
CA LEU A 221 6.98 -20.11 9.82
C LEU A 221 6.80 -20.94 11.10
N ARG A 222 7.63 -20.70 12.12
CA ARG A 222 7.55 -21.42 13.39
C ARG A 222 6.70 -20.65 14.39
N THR A 223 5.70 -21.31 14.95
CA THR A 223 4.84 -20.76 16.01
C THR A 223 4.95 -21.60 17.29
N ALA A 224 4.32 -21.14 18.37
CA ALA A 224 4.26 -21.88 19.64
C ALA A 224 3.61 -23.28 19.49
N ASP A 225 2.68 -23.43 18.54
CA ASP A 225 1.95 -24.67 18.30
C ASP A 225 2.60 -25.58 17.23
N GLY A 226 3.73 -25.13 16.66
CA GLY A 226 4.48 -25.85 15.64
C GLY A 226 4.76 -25.03 14.38
N ASP A 227 5.37 -25.67 13.39
CA ASP A 227 5.65 -25.07 12.09
C ASP A 227 4.35 -25.00 11.27
N ILE A 228 4.05 -23.82 10.73
CA ILE A 228 2.86 -23.54 9.93
C ILE A 228 3.26 -23.33 8.47
N GLU A 229 2.48 -23.93 7.57
CA GLU A 229 2.54 -23.61 6.14
C GLU A 229 1.78 -22.32 5.88
N PHE A 230 2.45 -21.38 5.21
CA PHE A 230 1.85 -20.11 4.80
C PHE A 230 1.93 -19.96 3.28
N SER A 231 1.16 -19.02 2.73
CA SER A 231 1.28 -18.65 1.32
C SER A 231 2.18 -17.42 1.21
N ALA A 232 3.34 -17.58 0.57
CA ALA A 232 4.19 -16.47 0.19
C ALA A 232 3.71 -15.92 -1.16
N THR A 233 3.62 -14.60 -1.29
CA THR A 233 3.05 -13.92 -2.46
C THR A 233 4.08 -13.13 -3.24
N ALA A 234 5.08 -12.55 -2.56
CA ALA A 234 6.11 -11.72 -3.19
C ALA A 234 7.45 -11.86 -2.47
N LEU A 235 8.55 -11.68 -3.20
CA LEU A 235 9.92 -11.71 -2.69
C LEU A 235 10.64 -10.42 -3.04
N LEU A 236 11.44 -9.90 -2.10
CA LEU A 236 12.31 -8.75 -2.34
C LEU A 236 13.59 -8.90 -1.54
N GLU A 237 14.75 -8.72 -2.17
CA GLU A 237 16.02 -8.54 -1.47
C GLU A 237 16.38 -7.07 -1.50
N ASP A 238 16.34 -6.42 -0.33
CA ASP A 238 16.63 -4.99 -0.25
C ASP A 238 18.13 -4.70 -0.46
N ARG A 239 18.50 -3.43 -0.60
CA ARG A 239 19.90 -3.00 -0.81
C ARG A 239 20.86 -3.44 0.28
N ALA A 240 20.36 -3.70 1.49
CA ALA A 240 21.14 -4.15 2.64
C ALA A 240 21.29 -5.69 2.68
N GLY A 241 20.72 -6.40 1.69
CA GLY A 241 20.79 -7.86 1.58
C GLY A 241 19.77 -8.58 2.46
N ARG A 242 18.77 -7.88 3.00
CA ARG A 242 17.69 -8.53 3.75
C ARG A 242 16.65 -9.06 2.80
N LEU A 243 16.24 -10.31 3.02
CA LEU A 243 15.17 -10.92 2.26
C LEU A 243 13.83 -10.68 2.95
N TRP A 244 12.90 -10.10 2.19
CA TRP A 244 11.54 -9.80 2.57
C TRP A 244 10.59 -10.71 1.79
N VAL A 245 9.56 -11.17 2.49
CA VAL A 245 8.54 -12.07 1.97
C VAL A 245 7.17 -11.46 2.25
N GLY A 246 6.45 -11.13 1.18
CA GLY A 246 5.03 -10.82 1.26
C GLY A 246 4.24 -12.11 1.49
N THR A 247 3.20 -12.05 2.31
CA THR A 247 2.36 -13.21 2.60
C THR A 247 0.89 -12.93 2.40
N GLN A 248 0.10 -14.00 2.28
CA GLN A 248 -1.35 -13.93 2.38
C GLN A 248 -1.78 -14.27 3.82
N GLY A 249 -1.76 -13.28 4.71
CA GLY A 249 -2.34 -13.39 6.06
C GLY A 249 -1.37 -13.23 7.23
N PHE A 250 -0.07 -13.08 7.01
CA PHE A 250 0.91 -12.81 8.08
C PHE A 250 1.62 -11.45 7.92
N GLY A 251 1.21 -10.65 6.93
CA GLY A 251 1.87 -9.40 6.58
C GLY A 251 3.21 -9.64 5.88
N LEU A 252 4.20 -8.85 6.26
CA LEU A 252 5.58 -8.97 5.77
C LEU A 252 6.41 -9.83 6.73
N LEU A 253 7.14 -10.78 6.18
CA LEU A 253 8.11 -11.56 6.91
C LEU A 253 9.51 -11.17 6.44
N GLN A 254 10.35 -10.73 7.36
CA GLN A 254 11.78 -10.60 7.11
C GLN A 254 12.49 -11.89 7.51
N LEU A 255 13.27 -12.47 6.62
CA LEU A 255 14.10 -13.63 6.93
C LEU A 255 15.29 -13.22 7.80
N LEU A 256 15.42 -13.86 8.96
CA LEU A 256 16.51 -13.63 9.91
C LEU A 256 17.61 -14.68 9.75
N ARG A 257 18.87 -14.23 9.84
CA ARG A 257 20.07 -15.06 9.82
C ARG A 257 20.92 -14.85 11.07
N ASN A 258 21.62 -15.90 11.51
CA ASN A 258 22.66 -15.78 12.52
C ASN A 258 23.98 -15.25 11.92
N GLU A 259 25.02 -15.09 12.76
CA GLU A 259 26.35 -14.65 12.34
C GLU A 259 27.01 -15.59 11.32
N GLN A 260 26.63 -16.87 11.32
CA GLN A 260 27.07 -17.87 10.33
C GLN A 260 26.27 -17.81 9.02
N GLY A 261 25.26 -16.93 8.91
CA GLY A 261 24.40 -16.79 7.73
C GLY A 261 23.27 -17.82 7.63
N GLU A 262 23.11 -18.68 8.64
CA GLU A 262 22.07 -19.70 8.72
C GLU A 262 20.74 -19.08 9.13
N PHE A 263 19.64 -19.65 8.65
CA PHE A 263 18.30 -19.20 8.98
C PHE A 263 17.94 -19.50 10.43
N VAL A 264 17.42 -18.49 11.12
CA VAL A 264 16.98 -18.62 12.53
C VAL A 264 15.49 -18.36 12.73
N GLY A 265 14.81 -17.77 11.75
CA GLY A 265 13.37 -17.50 11.82
C GLY A 265 12.94 -16.32 10.97
N PHE A 266 11.71 -15.88 11.19
CA PHE A 266 11.14 -14.70 10.54
C PHE A 266 10.81 -13.63 11.58
N ARG A 267 11.04 -12.36 11.22
CA ARG A 267 10.47 -11.21 11.92
C ARG A 267 9.20 -10.78 11.20
N GLU A 268 8.08 -10.80 11.90
CA GLU A 268 6.78 -10.41 11.34
C GLU A 268 6.54 -8.91 11.49
N LEU A 269 6.08 -8.28 10.41
CA LEU A 269 5.48 -6.95 10.42
C LEU A 269 4.06 -7.10 9.90
N ASN A 270 3.08 -6.83 10.76
CA ASN A 270 1.65 -6.95 10.46
C ASN A 270 0.89 -5.69 10.90
N VAL A 271 -0.43 -5.76 11.04
CA VAL A 271 -1.27 -4.62 11.46
C VAL A 271 -0.85 -4.04 12.82
N ARG A 272 -0.26 -4.86 13.71
CA ARG A 272 0.28 -4.40 15.00
C ARG A 272 1.53 -3.54 14.83
N GLN A 273 2.24 -3.67 13.72
CA GLN A 273 3.41 -2.87 13.36
C GLN A 273 3.06 -1.70 12.41
N GLY A 274 1.76 -1.48 12.13
CA GLY A 274 1.28 -0.35 11.34
C GLY A 274 1.00 -0.66 9.87
N LEU A 275 1.03 -1.93 9.44
CA LEU A 275 0.55 -2.28 8.09
C LEU A 275 -0.97 -2.11 7.99
N PRO A 276 -1.50 -1.70 6.82
CA PRO A 276 -2.94 -1.48 6.66
C PRO A 276 -3.73 -2.80 6.53
N ALA A 277 -3.10 -3.87 6.04
CA ALA A 277 -3.60 -5.24 6.00
C ALA A 277 -2.45 -6.26 5.94
N GLU A 278 -2.76 -7.54 6.21
CA GLU A 278 -1.79 -8.64 6.30
C GLU A 278 -1.67 -9.47 5.01
N SER A 279 -2.45 -9.12 3.98
CA SER A 279 -2.35 -9.70 2.64
C SER A 279 -1.53 -8.78 1.77
N ILE A 280 -0.32 -9.22 1.40
CA ILE A 280 0.66 -8.44 0.64
C ILE A 280 0.58 -8.82 -0.84
N GLY A 281 0.43 -7.82 -1.72
CA GLY A 281 0.41 -7.99 -3.17
C GLY A 281 1.81 -7.93 -3.77
N ALA A 282 2.49 -6.81 -3.60
CA ALA A 282 3.80 -6.57 -4.18
C ALA A 282 4.66 -5.66 -3.27
N MET A 283 5.96 -5.66 -3.53
CA MET A 283 6.93 -4.87 -2.78
C MET A 283 7.91 -4.19 -3.75
N LEU A 284 8.29 -2.95 -3.45
CA LEU A 284 9.37 -2.21 -4.11
C LEU A 284 10.24 -1.54 -3.06
N GLU A 285 11.51 -1.26 -3.37
CA GLU A 285 12.40 -0.50 -2.51
C GLU A 285 12.75 0.83 -3.17
N ASP A 286 12.50 1.94 -2.47
CA ASP A 286 12.83 3.28 -2.98
C ASP A 286 14.31 3.63 -2.79
N ALA A 287 14.75 4.74 -3.38
CA ALA A 287 16.14 5.21 -3.32
C ALA A 287 16.64 5.54 -1.89
N ALA A 288 15.76 5.76 -0.91
CA ALA A 288 16.09 6.01 0.49
C ALA A 288 16.16 4.71 1.32
N GLY A 289 15.80 3.56 0.75
CA GLY A 289 15.81 2.26 1.41
C GLY A 289 14.53 1.95 2.19
N TRP A 290 13.45 2.69 1.93
CA TRP A 290 12.12 2.31 2.40
C TRP A 290 11.53 1.26 1.48
N LEU A 291 10.80 0.33 2.08
CA LEU A 291 9.99 -0.63 1.32
C LEU A 291 8.60 -0.06 1.13
N TRP A 292 8.13 -0.04 -0.10
CA TRP A 292 6.76 0.27 -0.46
C TRP A 292 6.01 -1.02 -0.73
N VAL A 293 4.87 -1.17 -0.09
CA VAL A 293 4.19 -2.45 0.06
C VAL A 293 2.73 -2.25 -0.30
N SER A 294 2.23 -3.02 -1.25
CA SER A 294 0.81 -3.03 -1.55
C SER A 294 0.07 -4.10 -0.75
N THR A 295 -1.11 -3.75 -0.24
CA THR A 295 -1.94 -4.64 0.58
C THR A 295 -3.38 -4.59 0.12
N THR A 296 -4.26 -5.47 0.59
CA THR A 296 -5.71 -5.39 0.30
C THR A 296 -6.43 -4.17 0.92
N ALA A 297 -5.72 -3.32 1.66
CA ALA A 297 -6.30 -2.15 2.33
C ALA A 297 -5.51 -0.86 2.09
N GLY A 298 -4.72 -0.79 1.01
CA GLY A 298 -3.90 0.37 0.68
C GLY A 298 -2.42 0.04 0.49
N LEU A 299 -1.62 1.10 0.35
CA LEU A 299 -0.16 1.01 0.35
C LEU A 299 0.37 1.23 1.77
N ALA A 300 1.56 0.71 2.04
CA ALA A 300 2.32 1.04 3.23
C ALA A 300 3.76 1.30 2.84
N ARG A 301 4.44 2.16 3.59
CA ARG A 301 5.90 2.25 3.54
C ARG A 301 6.50 1.75 4.83
N VAL A 302 7.59 1.02 4.76
CA VAL A 302 8.20 0.34 5.90
C VAL A 302 9.66 0.75 5.98
N GLN A 303 10.09 1.16 7.17
CA GLN A 303 11.50 1.36 7.44
C GLN A 303 12.10 0.05 7.95
N PRO A 304 12.99 -0.60 7.16
CA PRO A 304 13.54 -1.90 7.53
C PRO A 304 14.23 -1.96 8.90
N GLU A 305 14.93 -0.88 9.29
CA GLU A 305 15.68 -0.83 10.56
C GLU A 305 14.77 -0.73 11.78
N GLN A 306 13.73 0.12 11.70
CA GLN A 306 12.84 0.38 12.83
C GLN A 306 11.78 -0.70 13.00
N GLY A 307 11.51 -1.50 11.96
CA GLY A 307 10.47 -2.53 12.00
C GLY A 307 9.05 -1.95 12.17
N ARG A 308 8.85 -0.70 11.77
CA ARG A 308 7.57 0.00 11.77
C ARG A 308 7.13 0.30 10.35
N ALA A 309 5.84 0.14 10.12
CA ALA A 309 5.17 0.48 8.88
C ALA A 309 4.32 1.73 9.09
N GLU A 310 4.31 2.58 8.09
CA GLU A 310 3.43 3.74 8.00
C GLU A 310 2.44 3.47 6.88
N SER A 311 1.17 3.45 7.23
CA SER A 311 0.11 3.15 6.28
C SER A 311 -0.21 4.38 5.45
N TRP A 312 -0.35 4.17 4.15
CA TRP A 312 -0.98 5.13 3.27
C TRP A 312 -2.31 4.60 2.77
N ARG A 313 -3.37 5.21 3.27
CA ARG A 313 -4.71 5.06 2.72
C ARG A 313 -5.00 6.34 1.96
N PRO A 314 -5.08 6.33 0.63
CA PRO A 314 -5.64 7.47 -0.07
C PRO A 314 -7.03 7.73 0.50
N PHE A 315 -7.39 9.00 0.50
CA PHE A 315 -8.72 9.45 0.88
C PHE A 315 -9.73 9.11 -0.22
N SER A 316 -9.93 7.83 -0.55
CA SER A 316 -11.02 7.41 -1.43
C SER A 316 -12.25 7.10 -0.59
N ARG A 317 -13.27 7.96 -0.70
CA ARG A 317 -14.63 7.65 -0.26
C ARG A 317 -15.14 6.43 -1.05
N GLY A 318 -15.06 5.25 -0.43
CA GLY A 318 -15.83 4.07 -0.82
C GLY A 318 -15.28 3.26 -1.98
N ARG A 319 -14.39 2.31 -1.66
CA ARG A 319 -14.27 0.91 -2.13
C ARG A 319 -12.86 0.42 -1.78
N GLY A 320 -12.73 -0.86 -1.41
CA GLY A 320 -11.45 -1.45 -1.00
C GLY A 320 -10.40 -1.31 -2.11
N GLU A 321 -9.19 -0.97 -1.70
CA GLU A 321 -8.04 -0.97 -2.60
C GLU A 321 -7.43 -2.37 -2.63
N ASP A 322 -7.99 -3.23 -3.46
CA ASP A 322 -7.45 -4.57 -3.66
C ASP A 322 -6.29 -4.48 -4.65
N TYR A 323 -5.06 -4.55 -4.13
CA TYR A 323 -3.83 -4.62 -4.93
C TYR A 323 -3.49 -6.07 -5.27
N PHE A 324 -2.92 -6.29 -6.45
CA PHE A 324 -2.65 -7.62 -6.95
C PHE A 324 -1.26 -8.14 -6.64
N VAL A 325 -1.16 -9.47 -6.56
CA VAL A 325 0.10 -10.18 -6.39
C VAL A 325 1.01 -9.93 -7.60
N GLY A 326 2.25 -9.51 -7.34
CA GLY A 326 3.25 -9.28 -8.39
C GLY A 326 2.99 -8.08 -9.31
N SER A 327 2.00 -7.24 -9.01
CA SER A 327 1.67 -6.05 -9.80
C SER A 327 2.36 -4.80 -9.26
N ALA A 328 3.67 -4.72 -9.46
CA ALA A 328 4.41 -3.50 -9.16
C ALA A 328 5.60 -3.31 -10.12
N LEU A 329 5.93 -2.06 -10.41
CA LEU A 329 7.09 -1.67 -11.21
C LEU A 329 7.70 -0.38 -10.65
N ALA A 330 9.00 -0.40 -10.40
CA ALA A 330 9.81 0.81 -10.31
C ALA A 330 10.32 1.12 -11.72
N ASP A 331 9.89 2.24 -12.30
CA ASP A 331 10.28 2.62 -13.65
C ASP A 331 11.63 3.35 -13.72
N SER A 332 12.13 3.56 -14.94
CA SER A 332 13.41 4.25 -15.17
C SER A 332 13.43 5.71 -14.74
N ASP A 333 12.25 6.33 -14.60
CA ASP A 333 12.12 7.71 -14.16
C ASP A 333 12.10 7.80 -12.63
N GLY A 334 12.04 6.68 -11.91
CA GLY A 334 11.95 6.61 -10.45
C GLY A 334 10.52 6.68 -9.92
N ARG A 335 9.50 6.51 -10.77
CA ARG A 335 8.11 6.35 -10.33
C ARG A 335 7.84 4.91 -9.93
N PHE A 336 6.98 4.75 -8.95
CA PHE A 336 6.43 3.48 -8.53
C PHE A 336 5.02 3.34 -9.08
N LEU A 337 4.78 2.20 -9.72
CA LEU A 337 3.51 1.81 -10.27
C LEU A 337 3.04 0.57 -9.51
N PHE A 338 1.83 0.61 -8.96
CA PHE A 338 1.19 -0.54 -8.31
C PHE A 338 -0.19 -0.77 -8.92
N GLY A 339 -0.44 -1.96 -9.45
CA GLY A 339 -1.74 -2.31 -10.01
C GLY A 339 -2.68 -2.94 -8.98
N GLY A 340 -3.97 -2.73 -9.20
CA GLY A 340 -5.07 -3.21 -8.37
C GLY A 340 -6.38 -3.32 -9.16
N VAL A 341 -7.44 -3.81 -8.52
CA VAL A 341 -8.75 -4.07 -9.17
C VAL A 341 -9.33 -2.85 -9.87
N SER A 342 -9.05 -1.66 -9.34
CA SER A 342 -9.59 -0.40 -9.86
C SER A 342 -8.65 0.33 -10.83
N GLY A 343 -7.57 -0.32 -11.28
CA GLY A 343 -6.58 0.24 -12.19
C GLY A 343 -5.19 0.29 -11.57
N MET A 344 -4.50 1.43 -11.68
CA MET A 344 -3.11 1.54 -11.24
C MET A 344 -2.87 2.83 -10.46
N THR A 345 -2.04 2.73 -9.43
CA THR A 345 -1.51 3.85 -8.67
C THR A 345 -0.11 4.16 -9.15
N VAL A 346 0.17 5.42 -9.46
CA VAL A 346 1.50 5.89 -9.89
C VAL A 346 1.91 7.06 -9.02
N PHE A 347 3.12 7.01 -8.48
CA PHE A 347 3.66 8.09 -7.65
C PHE A 347 5.18 8.10 -7.66
N ARG A 348 5.77 9.19 -7.22
CA ARG A 348 7.22 9.29 -6.96
C ARG A 348 7.46 9.16 -5.45
N PRO A 349 8.21 8.14 -4.98
CA PRO A 349 8.39 7.91 -3.56
C PRO A 349 9.12 9.06 -2.85
N ASP A 350 10.00 9.77 -3.56
CA ASP A 350 10.72 10.97 -3.08
C ASP A 350 9.82 12.20 -2.92
N GLU A 351 8.65 12.24 -3.56
CA GLU A 351 7.69 13.34 -3.47
C GLU A 351 6.61 13.10 -2.41
N VAL A 352 6.54 11.89 -1.85
CA VAL A 352 5.61 11.59 -0.75
C VAL A 352 6.17 12.15 0.56
N LEU A 353 5.97 13.46 0.76
CA LEU A 353 6.24 14.14 2.03
C LEU A 353 5.27 13.63 3.10
N LEU A 354 5.81 13.10 4.18
CA LEU A 354 5.06 12.95 5.41
C LEU A 354 4.93 14.31 6.09
N THR A 355 3.72 14.71 6.43
CA THR A 355 3.55 15.61 7.56
C THR A 355 3.78 14.81 8.84
N ASP A 356 5.02 14.81 9.32
CA ASP A 356 5.45 14.18 10.59
C ASP A 356 4.92 14.91 11.83
N ALA A 357 4.47 16.16 11.68
CA ALA A 357 3.90 16.91 12.78
C ALA A 357 2.45 16.46 13.04
N PRO A 358 2.15 15.93 14.25
CA PRO A 358 0.76 15.68 14.62
C PRO A 358 -0.05 16.98 14.56
N PRO A 359 -1.33 16.92 14.14
CA PRO A 359 -2.14 18.11 13.96
C PRO A 359 -2.45 18.77 15.30
N ASP A 360 -2.63 20.09 15.26
CA ASP A 360 -3.08 20.83 16.43
C ASP A 360 -4.59 20.73 16.56
N ALA A 361 -5.11 20.50 17.77
CA ALA A 361 -6.54 20.55 18.01
C ALA A 361 -6.99 22.02 18.12
N ILE A 362 -8.03 22.41 17.39
CA ILE A 362 -8.62 23.74 17.49
C ILE A 362 -10.12 23.65 17.77
N PRO A 363 -10.71 24.61 18.50
CA PRO A 363 -12.15 24.73 18.57
C PRO A 363 -12.69 25.13 17.19
N ALA A 364 -13.64 24.37 16.67
CA ALA A 364 -14.38 24.67 15.44
C ALA A 364 -15.64 25.47 15.74
N ASP A 365 -16.32 25.14 16.85
CA ASP A 365 -17.50 25.83 17.36
C ASP A 365 -17.57 25.63 18.88
N ILE A 366 -18.23 26.57 19.57
CA ILE A 366 -18.41 26.55 21.02
C ILE A 366 -19.89 26.76 21.32
N TYR A 367 -20.45 25.92 22.18
CA TYR A 367 -21.85 25.94 22.57
C TYR A 367 -21.95 26.24 24.05
N VAL A 368 -22.85 27.16 24.42
CA VAL A 368 -23.31 27.32 25.80
C VAL A 368 -24.81 27.13 25.80
N ASP A 369 -25.30 26.16 26.57
CA ASP A 369 -26.72 25.82 26.67
C ASP A 369 -27.39 25.58 25.30
N GLN A 370 -26.67 24.84 24.44
CA GLN A 370 -27.06 24.49 23.07
C GLN A 370 -27.13 25.66 22.08
N GLN A 371 -26.68 26.85 22.47
CA GLN A 371 -26.54 27.99 21.57
C GLN A 371 -25.08 28.12 21.12
N SER A 372 -24.86 28.13 19.80
CA SER A 372 -23.53 28.40 19.23
C SER A 372 -23.10 29.83 19.58
N LEU A 373 -21.88 29.94 20.05
CA LEU A 373 -21.13 31.17 20.26
C LEU A 373 -20.03 31.20 19.18
N PRO A 374 -20.29 31.81 18.01
CA PRO A 374 -19.31 31.88 16.94
C PRO A 374 -17.99 32.42 17.47
N LEU A 375 -16.86 31.79 17.13
CA LEU A 375 -15.53 32.13 17.67
C LEU A 375 -15.19 33.63 17.54
N LEU A 376 -15.64 34.30 16.46
CA LEU A 376 -15.51 35.75 16.25
C LEU A 376 -16.29 36.59 17.30
N ALA A 377 -17.46 36.12 17.74
CA ALA A 377 -18.23 36.73 18.81
C ALA A 377 -17.65 36.45 20.21
N ALA A 378 -16.86 35.38 20.35
CA ALA A 378 -16.07 35.05 21.54
C ALA A 378 -14.68 35.74 21.57
N GLY A 379 -14.42 36.68 20.65
CA GLY A 379 -13.17 37.47 20.62
C GLY A 379 -11.98 36.80 19.93
N ALA A 380 -12.17 35.65 19.28
CA ALA A 380 -11.11 35.00 18.50
C ALA A 380 -10.77 35.84 17.26
N THR A 381 -9.49 36.16 17.08
CA THR A 381 -8.97 36.78 15.85
C THR A 381 -8.28 35.74 14.99
N ALA A 382 -8.18 36.00 13.67
CA ALA A 382 -7.74 35.03 12.66
C ALA A 382 -6.34 34.40 12.88
N ASP A 383 -5.53 34.95 13.78
CA ASP A 383 -4.16 34.48 14.10
C ASP A 383 -4.00 33.94 15.54
N ARG A 384 -5.06 33.88 16.36
CA ARG A 384 -4.97 33.43 17.76
C ARG A 384 -6.20 32.67 18.22
N THR A 385 -6.22 31.36 18.00
CA THR A 385 -7.07 30.40 18.76
C THR A 385 -6.42 29.92 20.05
N GLN A 386 -5.19 30.37 20.36
CA GLN A 386 -4.39 29.81 21.47
C GLN A 386 -4.75 30.35 22.87
N ASP A 387 -5.52 31.43 23.00
CA ASP A 387 -5.88 31.99 24.31
C ASP A 387 -7.31 32.53 24.28
N LEU A 388 -8.29 31.64 24.16
CA LEU A 388 -9.70 32.03 24.20
C LEU A 388 -10.17 32.09 25.67
N SER A 389 -10.78 33.20 26.09
CA SER A 389 -11.37 33.32 27.42
C SER A 389 -12.90 33.38 27.32
N LEU A 390 -13.59 32.49 28.03
CA LEU A 390 -15.05 32.39 28.05
C LEU A 390 -15.58 32.55 29.47
N GLN A 391 -16.69 33.27 29.59
CA GLN A 391 -17.44 33.35 30.83
C GLN A 391 -18.70 32.51 30.73
N LEU A 392 -18.86 31.56 31.64
CA LEU A 392 -20.07 30.78 31.78
C LEU A 392 -21.01 31.46 32.78
N PRO A 393 -22.30 31.64 32.44
CA PRO A 393 -23.21 32.47 33.23
C PRO A 393 -23.51 31.88 34.61
N HIS A 394 -23.43 30.56 34.76
CA HIS A 394 -23.68 29.86 36.01
C HIS A 394 -23.14 28.42 35.99
N PRO A 395 -23.01 27.75 37.16
CA PRO A 395 -22.51 26.38 37.28
C PRO A 395 -23.31 25.29 36.54
N GLN A 396 -24.57 25.58 36.20
CA GLN A 396 -25.44 24.65 35.48
C GLN A 396 -25.31 24.76 33.96
N ALA A 397 -24.45 25.67 33.46
CA ALA A 397 -24.31 25.90 32.03
C ALA A 397 -23.66 24.67 31.38
N LEU A 398 -24.19 24.24 30.25
CA LEU A 398 -23.61 23.17 29.45
C LEU A 398 -22.65 23.77 28.44
N LEU A 399 -21.35 23.51 28.59
CA LEU A 399 -20.32 23.92 27.64
C LEU A 399 -20.04 22.77 26.67
N GLY A 400 -20.28 23.01 25.38
CA GLY A 400 -19.87 22.12 24.30
C GLY A 400 -18.74 22.76 23.49
N VAL A 401 -17.73 21.98 23.09
CA VAL A 401 -16.68 22.42 22.18
C VAL A 401 -16.57 21.40 21.05
N GLU A 402 -16.87 21.82 19.83
CA GLU A 402 -16.59 21.03 18.63
C GLU A 402 -15.14 21.23 18.21
N LEU A 403 -14.48 20.15 17.82
CA LEU A 403 -13.05 20.11 17.55
C LEU A 403 -12.78 19.91 16.05
N ALA A 404 -11.85 20.70 15.53
CA ALA A 404 -11.21 20.52 14.25
C ALA A 404 -9.69 20.43 14.42
N THR A 405 -8.99 20.24 13.32
CA THR A 405 -7.52 20.22 13.28
C THR A 405 -6.97 21.42 12.51
N GLN A 406 -5.74 21.79 12.82
CA GLN A 406 -4.88 22.52 11.90
C GLN A 406 -3.70 21.61 11.50
N PRO A 407 -3.55 21.27 10.20
CA PRO A 407 -4.40 21.63 9.05
C PRO A 407 -5.81 21.01 9.11
N LEU A 408 -6.79 21.63 8.43
CA LEU A 408 -8.18 21.16 8.41
C LEU A 408 -8.33 19.87 7.59
N LEU A 409 -7.65 19.81 6.46
CA LEU A 409 -7.53 18.60 5.67
C LEU A 409 -6.34 17.81 6.23
N THR A 410 -6.62 16.59 6.66
CA THR A 410 -5.63 15.69 7.23
C THR A 410 -5.57 14.44 6.37
N SER A 411 -4.36 13.93 6.17
CA SER A 411 -4.09 12.74 5.36
C SER A 411 -4.47 11.43 6.07
N ALA A 412 -4.68 11.46 7.38
CA ALA A 412 -4.97 10.29 8.21
C ALA A 412 -6.05 10.57 9.28
N PRO A 413 -6.74 9.53 9.79
CA PRO A 413 -7.67 9.68 10.90
C PRO A 413 -7.01 10.29 12.14
N VAL A 414 -7.73 11.17 12.83
CA VAL A 414 -7.22 11.93 13.97
C VAL A 414 -7.91 11.51 15.26
N ARG A 415 -7.16 11.52 16.36
CA ARG A 415 -7.64 11.35 17.73
C ARG A 415 -7.50 12.64 18.50
N PHE A 416 -8.52 12.94 19.30
CA PHE A 416 -8.55 14.10 20.18
C PHE A 416 -8.50 13.66 21.63
N ALA A 417 -7.81 14.43 22.45
CA ALA A 417 -7.87 14.31 23.89
C ALA A 417 -8.06 15.69 24.51
N TYR A 418 -8.71 15.72 25.67
CA TYR A 418 -8.88 16.93 26.46
C TYR A 418 -8.52 16.70 27.92
N ARG A 419 -8.26 17.80 28.63
CA ARG A 419 -8.08 17.82 30.08
C ARG A 419 -8.58 19.16 30.63
N LEU A 420 -9.35 19.14 31.70
CA LEU A 420 -9.84 20.33 32.36
C LEU A 420 -9.06 20.60 33.64
N ASP A 421 -8.15 21.57 33.63
CA ASP A 421 -7.41 21.95 34.85
C ASP A 421 -8.28 22.90 35.70
N PRO A 422 -8.29 22.78 37.05
CA PRO A 422 -7.58 21.79 37.87
C PRO A 422 -8.39 20.51 38.18
N GLN A 423 -9.52 20.28 37.52
CA GLN A 423 -10.45 19.19 37.86
C GLN A 423 -9.94 17.79 37.47
N ASP A 424 -9.22 17.69 36.36
CA ASP A 424 -8.74 16.43 35.80
C ASP A 424 -7.23 16.26 36.07
N ASP A 425 -6.85 15.11 36.65
CA ASP A 425 -5.44 14.74 36.83
C ASP A 425 -4.80 14.26 35.51
N ASP A 426 -5.59 13.56 34.68
CA ASP A 426 -5.15 12.88 33.46
C ASP A 426 -5.93 13.33 32.22
N TRP A 427 -5.34 13.08 31.04
CA TRP A 427 -6.00 13.36 29.76
C TRP A 427 -7.10 12.35 29.45
N THR A 428 -8.28 12.85 29.08
CA THR A 428 -9.38 12.04 28.58
C THR A 428 -9.30 11.91 27.06
N LEU A 429 -9.12 10.68 26.58
CA LEU A 429 -9.09 10.36 25.14
C LEU A 429 -10.52 10.19 24.59
N LEU A 430 -10.86 10.93 23.54
CA LEU A 430 -12.17 10.83 22.91
C LEU A 430 -12.31 9.54 22.07
N PRO A 431 -13.54 8.98 21.97
CA PRO A 431 -13.87 7.96 20.99
C PRO A 431 -13.58 8.41 19.55
N ARG A 432 -13.25 7.46 18.66
CA ARG A 432 -12.81 7.72 17.27
C ARG A 432 -13.80 8.53 16.43
N ASN A 433 -15.09 8.42 16.71
CA ASN A 433 -16.18 9.10 16.02
C ASN A 433 -16.68 10.35 16.76
N ARG A 434 -16.03 10.74 17.86
CA ARG A 434 -16.43 11.89 18.66
C ARG A 434 -15.40 13.01 18.51
N ARG A 435 -15.85 14.15 18.00
CA ARG A 435 -15.07 15.39 17.87
C ARG A 435 -15.62 16.50 18.75
N GLN A 436 -16.34 16.14 19.81
CA GLN A 436 -16.98 17.08 20.69
C GLN A 436 -16.61 16.77 22.14
N VAL A 437 -16.21 17.81 22.86
CA VAL A 437 -16.09 17.81 24.32
C VAL A 437 -17.35 18.44 24.88
N ILE A 438 -17.95 17.81 25.88
CA ILE A 438 -19.13 18.32 26.57
C ILE A 438 -18.80 18.34 28.06
N LEU A 439 -18.83 19.51 28.66
CA LEU A 439 -18.61 19.75 30.07
C LEU A 439 -19.92 20.25 30.68
N SER A 440 -20.30 19.68 31.83
CA SER A 440 -21.49 20.07 32.58
C SER A 440 -21.15 20.15 34.07
N HIS A 441 -21.99 20.87 34.82
CA HIS A 441 -21.90 20.96 36.28
C HIS A 441 -20.54 21.47 36.80
N LEU A 442 -19.93 22.43 36.09
CA LEU A 442 -18.71 23.08 36.54
C LEU A 442 -19.02 23.99 37.72
N GLU A 443 -18.31 23.84 38.84
CA GLU A 443 -18.49 24.76 39.98
C GLU A 443 -18.03 26.18 39.63
N ALA A 444 -18.43 27.17 40.43
CA ALA A 444 -17.97 28.54 40.23
C ALA A 444 -16.45 28.63 40.48
N GLY A 445 -15.69 29.12 39.51
CA GLY A 445 -14.24 29.09 39.56
C GLY A 445 -13.57 29.40 38.24
N GLN A 446 -12.26 29.23 38.21
CA GLN A 446 -11.43 29.37 37.02
C GLN A 446 -10.94 28.00 36.59
N TYR A 447 -11.05 27.70 35.31
CA TYR A 447 -10.61 26.46 34.71
C TYR A 447 -9.85 26.73 33.42
N THR A 448 -9.01 25.81 33.01
CA THR A 448 -8.37 25.82 31.70
C THR A 448 -8.65 24.51 31.00
N LEU A 449 -9.46 24.55 29.93
CA LEU A 449 -9.70 23.41 29.07
C LEU A 449 -8.56 23.29 28.06
N LYS A 450 -7.76 22.24 28.21
CA LYS A 450 -6.65 21.90 27.32
C LYS A 450 -7.10 20.86 26.30
N LEU A 451 -6.70 21.07 25.05
CA LEU A 451 -7.06 20.27 23.90
C LEU A 451 -5.80 19.88 23.14
N ARG A 452 -5.74 18.64 22.64
CA ARG A 452 -4.67 18.19 21.76
C ARG A 452 -5.17 17.15 20.78
N ALA A 453 -4.50 17.05 19.64
CA ALA A 453 -4.79 16.07 18.61
C ALA A 453 -3.54 15.29 18.21
N ARG A 454 -3.75 14.11 17.63
CA ARG A 454 -2.71 13.31 16.99
C ARG A 454 -3.29 12.48 15.86
N PHE A 455 -2.47 12.09 14.89
CA PHE A 455 -2.85 11.01 14.01
C PHE A 455 -3.04 9.72 14.81
N ASP A 456 -4.06 8.95 14.48
CA ASP A 456 -4.43 7.78 15.26
C ASP A 456 -3.33 6.70 15.29
N GLU A 457 -2.53 6.64 14.25
CA GLU A 457 -1.40 5.71 14.09
C GLU A 457 -0.12 6.20 14.79
N GLN A 458 -0.10 7.44 15.28
CA GLN A 458 1.05 8.03 15.95
C GLN A 458 0.87 8.09 17.47
N GLU A 459 1.99 8.07 18.19
CA GLU A 459 1.99 8.24 19.65
C GLU A 459 2.09 9.72 20.06
N ASN A 460 2.81 10.52 19.26
CA ASN A 460 3.08 11.93 19.53
C ASN A 460 1.83 12.79 19.38
N TRP A 461 1.70 13.79 20.25
CA TRP A 461 0.60 14.76 20.23
C TRP A 461 1.06 16.10 19.66
N GLY A 462 0.16 16.78 18.97
CA GLY A 462 0.33 18.15 18.52
C GLY A 462 0.40 19.14 19.67
N ALA A 463 0.50 20.42 19.33
CA ALA A 463 0.50 21.48 20.31
C ALA A 463 -0.80 21.46 21.14
N ILE A 464 -0.68 21.87 22.40
CA ILE A 464 -1.82 22.02 23.28
C ILE A 464 -2.48 23.36 22.97
N SER A 465 -3.75 23.33 22.57
CA SER A 465 -4.61 24.50 22.55
C SER A 465 -5.34 24.62 23.88
N GLN A 466 -5.57 25.84 24.34
CA GLN A 466 -6.19 26.10 25.63
C GLN A 466 -7.35 27.09 25.53
N ILE A 467 -8.35 26.88 26.38
CA ILE A 467 -9.49 27.75 26.55
C ILE A 467 -9.63 28.03 28.04
N ASP A 468 -9.44 29.28 28.43
CA ASP A 468 -9.65 29.73 29.80
C ASP A 468 -11.15 29.95 30.05
N LEU A 469 -11.64 29.37 31.12
CA LEU A 469 -13.05 29.38 31.50
C LEU A 469 -13.19 30.05 32.86
N VAL A 470 -14.10 31.01 32.95
CA VAL A 470 -14.55 31.59 34.22
C VAL A 470 -16.01 31.25 34.41
N VAL A 471 -16.29 30.38 35.38
CA VAL A 471 -17.66 30.01 35.74
C VAL A 471 -18.13 30.97 36.83
N LEU A 472 -19.11 31.82 36.49
CA LEU A 472 -19.65 32.77 37.44
C LEU A 472 -20.46 32.05 38.53
N PRO A 473 -20.43 32.53 39.79
CA PRO A 473 -21.36 32.06 40.80
C PRO A 473 -22.80 32.39 40.37
N PRO A 474 -23.80 31.63 40.85
CA PRO A 474 -25.19 31.96 40.59
C PRO A 474 -25.51 33.40 41.02
N TRP A 475 -26.41 34.06 40.29
CA TRP A 475 -26.75 35.48 40.45
C TRP A 475 -27.19 35.87 41.88
N TRP A 476 -27.66 34.93 42.70
CA TRP A 476 -28.03 35.16 44.11
C TRP A 476 -26.85 35.11 45.10
N ARG A 477 -25.65 34.70 44.66
CA ARG A 477 -24.42 34.71 45.47
C ARG A 477 -23.47 35.87 45.14
N SER A 478 -23.70 36.60 44.05
CA SER A 478 -22.83 37.70 43.57
C SER A 478 -23.11 39.08 44.21
N GLN A 479 -24.00 39.16 45.22
CA GLN A 479 -24.35 40.41 45.91
C GLN A 479 -23.84 40.50 47.37
N ALA A 480 -22.75 39.81 47.70
CA ALA A 480 -22.11 39.90 49.02
C ALA A 480 -20.87 40.78 48.98
#